data_AF-A0A258CL04-F1
#
_entry.id   AF-A0A258CL04-F1
#
_cell.length_a   1.000
_cell.length_b   1.000
_cell.length_c   1.000
_cell.angle_alpha   90.00
_cell.angle_beta   90.00
_cell.angle_gamma   90.00
#
_symmetry.space_group_name_H-M   'P 1'
#
loop_
_entity.id
_entity.type
_entity.pdbx_description
1 polymer ?
#
loop_
_entity_poly.entity_id
_entity_poly.type
_entity_poly.pdbx_seq_one_letter_code
_entity_poly.pdbx_strand_id
1 'polypeptide(L)'
;MLPEQRLTLDRHCWQQESASLCLIDAAYISAGQVNAALQLSDYPLQKLNSLLPLQSTIDGVLQAKLDLSWQVNQAPTAVLSVQAPQGRFVQQLDVPVTLPWQQLEFNAELAAHQLRSHLSVQLSNSGQLQAQALVSDLDQSNRPLRAELTLSDLTLEFLKPLLDEYSELSGQVSSRLSVDGSLAEPQVQGEFRLADLRVKGKLAPTDIEQADLVLSFRGERAELEGLVKTPEGQIELVGLANWQDLAAWDASLAVSGDQLKLQIPQAE
;
A
#
# COMPACT_ATOMS: atom_id res chain seq x y z
N MET A 1 27.07 36.09 -24.53
CA MET A 1 25.73 35.75 -24.00
C MET A 1 25.23 34.59 -24.83
N LEU A 2 25.17 33.39 -24.26
CA LEU A 2 24.59 32.23 -24.94
C LEU A 2 23.07 32.46 -25.06
N PRO A 3 22.43 32.17 -26.20
CA PRO A 3 20.99 32.34 -26.31
C PRO A 3 20.32 31.45 -25.26
N GLU A 4 19.33 32.01 -24.54
CA GLU A 4 18.47 31.22 -23.67
C GLU A 4 17.84 30.12 -24.51
N GLN A 5 18.30 28.89 -24.31
CA GLN A 5 17.72 27.74 -24.98
C GLN A 5 16.31 27.56 -24.41
N ARG A 6 15.33 27.98 -25.21
CA ARG A 6 13.91 27.88 -24.91
C ARG A 6 13.28 26.94 -25.92
N LEU A 7 12.63 25.91 -25.41
CA LEU A 7 11.81 25.00 -26.17
C LEU A 7 10.34 25.35 -25.88
N THR A 8 9.61 25.68 -26.94
CA THR A 8 8.15 25.82 -26.90
C THR A 8 7.58 24.65 -27.69
N LEU A 9 6.71 23.88 -27.05
CA LEU A 9 6.01 22.77 -27.67
C LEU A 9 4.52 23.07 -27.62
N ASP A 10 3.89 23.19 -28.78
CA ASP A 10 2.44 23.21 -28.86
C ASP A 10 1.86 21.86 -28.45
N ARG A 11 0.53 21.81 -28.32
CA ARG A 11 -0.23 20.59 -28.00
C ARG A 11 0.21 19.44 -28.91
N HIS A 12 0.69 18.37 -28.30
CA HIS A 12 1.27 17.23 -29.01
C HIS A 12 1.03 15.95 -28.21
N CYS A 13 0.81 14.84 -28.91
CA CYS A 13 0.63 13.53 -28.28
C CYS A 13 1.68 12.56 -28.79
N TRP A 14 2.44 11.98 -27.87
CA TRP A 14 3.32 10.84 -28.11
C TRP A 14 2.57 9.56 -27.82
N GLN A 15 2.71 8.57 -28.69
CA GLN A 15 2.08 7.27 -28.54
C GLN A 15 3.13 6.18 -28.43
N GLN A 16 2.91 5.23 -27.53
CA GLN A 16 3.70 4.03 -27.37
C GLN A 16 2.79 2.86 -27.04
N GLU A 17 2.63 1.93 -27.98
CA GLU A 17 1.69 0.80 -27.88
C GLU A 17 0.26 1.29 -27.62
N SER A 18 -0.38 0.85 -26.53
CA SER A 18 -1.69 1.32 -26.11
C SER A 18 -1.67 2.67 -25.40
N ALA A 19 -0.51 3.12 -24.91
CA ALA A 19 -0.41 4.32 -24.07
C ALA A 19 -0.21 5.58 -24.92
N SER A 20 -0.78 6.70 -24.46
CA SER A 20 -0.51 8.02 -25.02
C SER A 20 -0.18 9.03 -23.94
N LEU A 21 0.88 9.82 -24.15
CA LEU A 21 1.23 10.99 -23.34
C LEU A 21 0.98 12.24 -24.18
N CYS A 22 0.09 13.12 -23.73
CA CYS A 22 -0.29 14.33 -24.43
C CYS A 22 0.08 15.57 -23.63
N LEU A 23 0.71 16.54 -24.28
CA LEU A 23 0.68 17.93 -23.87
C LEU A 23 -0.70 18.50 -24.19
N ILE A 24 -1.49 18.78 -23.16
CA ILE A 24 -2.86 19.30 -23.31
C ILE A 24 -2.89 20.82 -23.51
N ASP A 25 -1.83 21.50 -23.07
CA ASP A 25 -1.53 22.92 -23.34
C ASP A 25 -0.09 23.09 -23.87
N ALA A 26 0.20 24.26 -24.42
CA ALA A 26 1.56 24.57 -24.88
C ALA A 26 2.54 24.57 -23.71
N ALA A 27 3.61 23.78 -23.81
CA ALA A 27 4.66 23.73 -22.82
C ALA A 27 5.76 24.76 -23.12
N TYR A 28 6.27 25.36 -22.05
CA TYR A 28 7.40 26.29 -22.09
C TYR A 28 8.51 25.72 -21.21
N ILE A 29 9.62 25.33 -21.84
CA ILE A 29 10.75 24.71 -21.17
C ILE A 29 12.01 25.52 -21.48
N SER A 30 12.67 26.02 -20.45
CA SER A 30 13.97 26.69 -20.52
C SER A 30 14.81 26.32 -19.31
N ALA A 31 16.08 26.77 -19.30
CA ALA A 31 16.96 26.54 -18.15
C ALA A 31 16.45 27.14 -16.82
N GLY A 32 15.54 28.11 -16.87
CA GLY A 32 15.02 28.81 -15.68
C GLY A 32 13.50 28.74 -15.50
N GLN A 33 12.79 28.02 -16.37
CA GLN A 33 11.33 27.91 -16.29
C GLN A 33 10.82 26.63 -16.95
N VAL A 34 9.88 25.97 -16.29
CA VAL A 34 9.10 24.86 -16.86
C VAL A 34 7.63 25.11 -16.58
N ASN A 35 6.80 25.06 -17.62
CA ASN A 35 5.36 24.92 -17.48
C ASN A 35 4.91 23.80 -18.43
N ALA A 36 4.19 22.82 -17.90
CA ALA A 36 3.64 21.73 -18.70
C ALA A 36 2.35 21.20 -18.07
N ALA A 37 1.34 21.01 -18.90
CA ALA A 37 0.14 20.26 -18.56
C ALA A 37 0.13 18.97 -19.40
N LEU A 38 0.23 17.83 -18.73
CA LEU A 38 0.38 16.51 -19.32
C LEU A 38 -0.82 15.63 -18.99
N GLN A 39 -1.27 14.86 -19.95
CA GLN A 39 -2.24 13.79 -19.76
C GLN A 39 -1.66 12.46 -20.26
N LEU A 40 -1.61 11.47 -19.38
CA LEU A 40 -1.30 10.09 -19.69
C LEU A 40 -2.61 9.30 -19.79
N SER A 41 -2.77 8.53 -20.85
CA SER A 41 -3.94 7.68 -21.07
C SER A 41 -3.52 6.27 -21.47
N ASP A 42 -4.32 5.30 -21.05
CA ASP A 42 -4.19 3.89 -21.39
C ASP A 42 -2.81 3.27 -21.08
N TYR A 43 -2.18 3.72 -19.99
CA TYR A 43 -0.87 3.24 -19.58
C TYR A 43 -0.95 1.89 -18.87
N PRO A 44 -0.31 0.82 -19.39
CA PRO A 44 -0.32 -0.49 -18.74
C PRO A 44 0.45 -0.46 -17.42
N LEU A 45 -0.23 -0.73 -16.30
CA LEU A 45 0.36 -0.69 -14.96
C LEU A 45 1.53 -1.67 -14.77
N GLN A 46 1.56 -2.75 -15.54
CA GLN A 46 2.64 -3.75 -15.52
C GLN A 46 4.01 -3.15 -15.79
N LYS A 47 4.07 -2.03 -16.51
CA LYS A 47 5.32 -1.31 -16.78
C LYS A 47 5.94 -0.71 -15.51
N LEU A 48 5.19 -0.65 -14.40
CA LEU A 48 5.66 -0.17 -13.10
C LEU A 48 6.12 -1.32 -12.18
N ASN A 49 6.05 -2.59 -12.60
CA ASN A 49 6.37 -3.74 -11.75
C ASN A 49 7.80 -3.69 -11.19
N SER A 50 8.76 -3.10 -11.92
CA SER A 50 10.14 -2.94 -11.43
C SER A 50 10.29 -1.96 -10.27
N LEU A 51 9.26 -1.16 -9.98
CA LEU A 51 9.23 -0.20 -8.87
C LEU A 51 8.53 -0.78 -7.63
N LEU A 52 7.87 -1.93 -7.74
CA LEU A 52 7.14 -2.53 -6.64
C LEU A 52 8.08 -3.31 -5.71
N PRO A 53 7.90 -3.19 -4.38
CA PRO A 53 8.68 -3.96 -3.43
C PRO A 53 8.13 -5.40 -3.28
N LEU A 54 8.81 -6.21 -2.47
CA LEU A 54 8.29 -7.48 -1.92
C LEU A 54 7.84 -8.54 -2.96
N GLN A 55 8.50 -8.64 -4.12
CA GLN A 55 8.13 -9.61 -5.16
C GLN A 55 6.62 -9.54 -5.50
N SER A 56 6.16 -8.34 -5.84
CA SER A 56 4.78 -8.10 -6.22
C SER A 56 4.65 -7.59 -7.64
N THR A 57 3.49 -7.81 -8.25
CA THR A 57 3.14 -7.28 -9.57
C THR A 57 1.81 -6.55 -9.51
N ILE A 58 1.64 -5.58 -10.39
CA ILE A 58 0.41 -4.83 -10.57
C ILE A 58 -0.05 -4.92 -12.02
N ASP A 59 -1.33 -5.17 -12.21
CA ASP A 59 -1.97 -5.23 -13.52
C ASP A 59 -3.15 -4.28 -13.57
N GLY A 60 -3.34 -3.62 -14.71
CA GLY A 60 -4.46 -2.72 -14.95
C GLY A 60 -4.11 -1.61 -15.93
N VAL A 61 -5.00 -0.64 -16.05
CA VAL A 61 -4.82 0.52 -16.94
C VAL A 61 -4.88 1.78 -16.10
N LEU A 62 -3.83 2.59 -16.22
CA LEU A 62 -3.67 3.85 -15.50
C LEU A 62 -3.88 5.03 -16.45
N GLN A 63 -4.58 6.03 -15.94
CA GLN A 63 -4.71 7.36 -16.53
C GLN A 63 -4.17 8.36 -15.52
N ALA A 64 -3.49 9.40 -15.99
CA ALA A 64 -2.98 10.45 -15.12
C ALA A 64 -3.05 11.83 -15.78
N LYS A 65 -3.15 12.87 -14.97
CA LYS A 65 -2.94 14.26 -15.38
C LYS A 65 -1.95 14.92 -14.44
N LEU A 66 -1.00 15.64 -15.00
CA LEU A 66 0.04 16.37 -14.28
C LEU A 66 0.09 17.81 -14.77
N ASP A 67 -0.17 18.75 -13.88
CA ASP A 67 0.09 20.17 -14.09
C ASP A 67 1.37 20.53 -13.33
N LEU A 68 2.40 20.97 -14.03
CA LEU A 68 3.71 21.31 -13.47
C LEU A 68 4.07 22.76 -13.81
N SER A 69 4.47 23.51 -12.79
CA SER A 69 5.00 24.88 -12.93
C SER A 69 6.23 25.05 -12.06
N TRP A 70 7.32 25.51 -12.65
CA TRP A 70 8.57 25.80 -11.95
C TRP A 70 9.28 26.99 -12.57
N GLN A 71 9.90 27.81 -11.73
CA GLN A 71 10.74 28.92 -12.11
C GLN A 71 11.98 28.95 -11.22
N VAL A 72 13.10 29.44 -11.77
CA VAL A 72 14.32 29.63 -11.00
C VAL A 72 14.05 30.47 -9.75
N ASN A 73 14.65 30.09 -8.63
CA ASN A 73 14.47 30.69 -7.30
C ASN A 73 13.03 30.62 -6.73
N GLN A 74 12.16 29.79 -7.31
CA GLN A 74 10.85 29.48 -6.74
C GLN A 74 10.72 27.97 -6.50
N ALA A 75 9.97 27.60 -5.46
CA ALA A 75 9.61 26.21 -5.24
C ALA A 75 8.74 25.72 -6.41
N PRO A 76 8.98 24.51 -6.94
CA PRO A 76 8.11 23.94 -7.95
C PRO A 76 6.71 23.72 -7.39
N THR A 77 5.70 23.90 -8.24
CA THR A 77 4.33 23.50 -7.97
C THR A 77 3.92 22.39 -8.92
N ALA A 78 3.24 21.38 -8.41
CA ALA A 78 2.72 20.31 -9.24
C ALA A 78 1.40 19.77 -8.69
N VAL A 79 0.45 19.46 -9.57
CA VAL A 79 -0.79 18.76 -9.23
C VAL A 79 -0.87 17.51 -10.08
N LEU A 80 -0.91 16.34 -9.44
CA LEU A 80 -1.03 15.04 -10.06
C LEU A 80 -2.38 14.42 -9.68
N SER A 81 -3.12 13.96 -10.66
CA SER A 81 -4.28 13.09 -10.47
C SER A 81 -4.07 11.80 -11.25
N VAL A 82 -4.35 10.68 -10.62
CA VAL A 82 -4.17 9.33 -11.17
C VAL A 82 -5.43 8.53 -10.91
N GLN A 83 -5.89 7.81 -11.92
CA GLN A 83 -7.03 6.93 -11.83
C GLN A 83 -6.70 5.59 -12.50
N ALA A 84 -7.06 4.49 -11.86
CA ALA A 84 -7.06 3.16 -12.44
C ALA A 84 -8.42 2.49 -12.17
N PRO A 85 -9.35 2.50 -13.14
CA PRO A 85 -10.73 2.02 -12.95
C PRO A 85 -10.87 0.55 -12.59
N GLN A 86 -9.85 -0.27 -12.83
CA GLN A 86 -9.82 -1.66 -12.38
C GLN A 86 -8.40 -2.19 -12.50
N GLY A 87 -8.12 -3.23 -11.72
CA GLY A 87 -6.88 -3.96 -11.83
C GLY A 87 -6.70 -4.91 -10.67
N ARG A 88 -5.47 -5.40 -10.50
CA ARG A 88 -5.12 -6.33 -9.44
C ARG A 88 -3.69 -6.15 -8.98
N PHE A 89 -3.52 -6.28 -7.67
CA PHE A 89 -2.22 -6.46 -7.05
C PHE A 89 -2.02 -7.96 -6.87
N VAL A 90 -0.84 -8.47 -7.20
CA VAL A 90 -0.51 -9.89 -7.07
C VAL A 90 0.76 -10.03 -6.26
N GLN A 91 0.65 -10.73 -5.14
CA GLN A 91 1.79 -11.13 -4.33
C GLN A 91 2.34 -12.46 -4.89
N GLN A 92 3.61 -12.48 -5.28
CA GLN A 92 4.25 -13.68 -5.84
C GLN A 92 4.77 -14.56 -4.69
N LEU A 93 3.86 -15.34 -4.09
CA LEU A 93 4.20 -16.47 -3.21
C LEU A 93 4.30 -17.76 -4.04
N ASP A 94 4.54 -18.90 -3.38
CA ASP A 94 4.51 -20.23 -4.04
C ASP A 94 3.19 -20.45 -4.80
N VAL A 95 2.08 -20.00 -4.20
CA VAL A 95 0.79 -19.86 -4.86
C VAL A 95 0.45 -18.36 -4.92
N PRO A 96 0.41 -17.75 -6.12
CA PRO A 96 0.15 -16.32 -6.25
C PRO A 96 -1.19 -15.89 -5.64
N VAL A 97 -1.14 -14.87 -4.79
CA VAL A 97 -2.33 -14.30 -4.15
C VAL A 97 -2.71 -13.02 -4.89
N THR A 98 -3.95 -12.93 -5.34
CA THR A 98 -4.44 -11.80 -6.13
C THR A 98 -5.44 -10.99 -5.33
N LEU A 99 -5.18 -9.69 -5.15
CA LEU A 99 -6.09 -8.71 -4.58
C LEU A 99 -6.60 -7.76 -5.68
N PRO A 100 -7.81 -8.00 -6.23
CA PRO A 100 -8.39 -7.14 -7.25
C PRO A 100 -9.02 -5.86 -6.65
N TRP A 101 -8.94 -4.75 -7.39
CA TRP A 101 -9.64 -3.50 -7.07
C TRP A 101 -10.58 -3.07 -8.18
N GLN A 102 -11.63 -2.33 -7.79
CA GLN A 102 -12.68 -1.79 -8.66
C GLN A 102 -12.52 -0.30 -8.93
N GLN A 103 -11.73 0.41 -8.13
CA GLN A 103 -11.39 1.81 -8.37
C GLN A 103 -10.14 2.14 -7.57
N LEU A 104 -9.16 2.76 -8.21
CA LEU A 104 -8.01 3.36 -7.55
C LEU A 104 -7.91 4.81 -7.98
N GLU A 105 -7.83 5.70 -7.01
CA GLU A 105 -7.60 7.13 -7.19
C GLU A 105 -6.42 7.56 -6.34
N PHE A 106 -5.46 8.25 -6.96
CA PHE A 106 -4.34 8.84 -6.27
C PHE A 106 -4.18 10.29 -6.70
N ASN A 107 -4.19 11.20 -5.74
CA ASN A 107 -4.01 12.63 -5.96
C ASN A 107 -2.82 13.11 -5.16
N ALA A 108 -1.99 13.97 -5.75
CA ALA A 108 -0.86 14.58 -5.07
C ALA A 108 -0.70 16.05 -5.46
N GLU A 109 -0.35 16.88 -4.50
CA GLU A 109 -0.09 18.31 -4.67
C GLU A 109 1.25 18.66 -4.04
N LEU A 110 2.14 19.22 -4.85
CA LEU A 110 3.40 19.80 -4.44
C LEU A 110 3.24 21.33 -4.45
N ALA A 111 3.37 21.96 -3.29
CA ALA A 111 3.35 23.41 -3.16
C ALA A 111 4.09 23.84 -1.90
N ALA A 112 4.79 24.98 -1.94
CA ALA A 112 5.46 25.57 -0.78
C ALA A 112 6.37 24.57 0.00
N HIS A 113 7.16 23.77 -0.72
CA HIS A 113 8.03 22.71 -0.16
C HIS A 113 7.28 21.59 0.58
N GLN A 114 5.97 21.44 0.35
CA GLN A 114 5.15 20.39 0.92
C GLN A 114 4.55 19.51 -0.18
N LEU A 115 4.55 18.20 0.03
CA LEU A 115 3.84 17.22 -0.79
C LEU A 115 2.66 16.67 0.01
N ARG A 116 1.44 17.01 -0.40
CA ARG A 116 0.21 16.38 0.08
C ARG A 116 -0.18 15.27 -0.88
N SER A 117 -0.60 14.13 -0.37
CA SER A 117 -1.08 13.03 -1.20
C SER A 117 -2.27 12.33 -0.56
N HIS A 118 -3.16 11.80 -1.39
CA HIS A 118 -4.33 11.03 -1.00
C HIS A 118 -4.51 9.84 -1.94
N LEU A 119 -4.66 8.65 -1.38
CA LEU A 119 -4.95 7.40 -2.07
C LEU A 119 -6.30 6.87 -1.61
N SER A 120 -7.17 6.50 -2.55
CA SER A 120 -8.39 5.75 -2.30
C SER A 120 -8.41 4.53 -3.20
N VAL A 121 -8.59 3.35 -2.61
CA VAL A 121 -8.74 2.08 -3.34
C VAL A 121 -10.01 1.40 -2.86
N GLN A 122 -10.95 1.19 -3.78
CA GLN A 122 -12.08 0.30 -3.58
C GLN A 122 -11.64 -1.10 -4.02
N LEU A 123 -11.44 -1.97 -3.05
CA LEU A 123 -11.10 -3.37 -3.27
C LEU A 123 -12.36 -4.15 -3.69
N SER A 124 -12.17 -5.32 -4.29
CA SER A 124 -13.29 -6.22 -4.49
C SER A 124 -13.84 -6.70 -3.15
N ASN A 125 -15.11 -7.13 -3.12
CA ASN A 125 -15.80 -7.59 -1.90
C ASN A 125 -15.95 -6.51 -0.82
N SER A 126 -16.21 -5.27 -1.24
CA SER A 126 -16.55 -4.12 -0.37
C SER A 126 -15.41 -3.51 0.45
N GLY A 127 -14.20 -4.08 0.41
CA GLY A 127 -13.06 -3.53 1.15
C GLY A 127 -12.65 -2.15 0.64
N GLN A 128 -12.21 -1.28 1.55
CA GLN A 128 -11.74 0.06 1.20
C GLN A 128 -10.41 0.37 1.88
N LEU A 129 -9.43 0.82 1.10
CA LEU A 129 -8.17 1.39 1.58
C LEU A 129 -8.18 2.89 1.33
N GLN A 130 -7.96 3.68 2.37
CA GLN A 130 -7.72 5.11 2.30
C GLN A 130 -6.36 5.42 2.92
N ALA A 131 -5.56 6.24 2.25
CA ALA A 131 -4.35 6.78 2.84
C ALA A 131 -4.20 8.26 2.50
N GLN A 132 -3.66 9.03 3.42
CA GLN A 132 -3.29 10.43 3.21
C GLN A 132 -1.91 10.67 3.80
N ALA A 133 -1.08 11.45 3.14
CA ALA A 133 0.24 11.81 3.65
C ALA A 133 0.58 13.25 3.33
N LEU A 134 1.27 13.89 4.28
CA LEU A 134 1.90 15.19 4.17
C LEU A 134 3.39 15.01 4.46
N VAL A 135 4.22 15.29 3.47
CA VAL A 135 5.66 15.47 3.64
C VAL A 135 5.94 16.96 3.57
N SER A 136 6.57 17.51 4.62
CA SER A 136 6.95 18.91 4.69
C SER A 136 8.46 19.09 4.48
N ASP A 137 8.87 20.33 4.26
CA ASP A 137 10.28 20.75 4.20
C ASP A 137 11.11 19.89 3.23
N LEU A 138 10.58 19.67 2.01
CA LEU A 138 11.17 18.78 1.00
C LEU A 138 12.58 19.20 0.54
N ASP A 139 12.94 20.46 0.75
CA ASP A 139 14.26 21.04 0.49
C ASP A 139 15.26 20.78 1.64
N GLN A 140 14.78 20.29 2.79
CA GLN A 140 15.59 19.97 3.95
C GLN A 140 15.91 18.47 4.01
N SER A 141 16.92 18.10 4.80
CA SER A 141 17.32 16.70 4.96
C SER A 141 16.31 15.87 5.75
N ASN A 142 15.69 16.46 6.76
CA ASN A 142 14.80 15.76 7.70
C ASN A 142 13.49 15.29 7.04
N ARG A 143 12.86 16.12 6.21
CA ARG A 143 11.58 15.83 5.53
C ARG A 143 10.53 15.20 6.46
N PRO A 144 9.94 15.99 7.40
CA PRO A 144 8.92 15.49 8.31
C PRO A 144 7.73 14.85 7.59
N LEU A 145 7.25 13.72 8.11
CA LEU A 145 6.12 12.96 7.58
C LEU A 145 4.96 12.98 8.58
N ARG A 146 3.74 13.19 8.07
CA ARG A 146 2.48 12.82 8.74
C ARG A 146 1.62 12.04 7.78
N ALA A 147 1.17 10.85 8.15
CA ALA A 147 0.28 10.05 7.34
C ALA A 147 -0.80 9.37 8.17
N GLU A 148 -1.93 9.09 7.53
CA GLU A 148 -3.00 8.28 8.09
C GLU A 148 -3.38 7.21 7.06
N LEU A 149 -3.60 5.99 7.51
CA LEU A 149 -4.06 4.86 6.70
C LEU A 149 -5.26 4.20 7.39
N THR A 150 -6.31 3.94 6.62
CA THR A 150 -7.46 3.16 7.07
C THR A 150 -7.76 2.07 6.06
N LEU A 151 -7.93 0.85 6.57
CA LEU A 151 -8.44 -0.31 5.83
C LEU A 151 -9.73 -0.77 6.50
N SER A 152 -10.84 -0.80 5.77
CA SER A 152 -12.11 -1.31 6.25
C SER A 152 -12.65 -2.42 5.36
N ASP A 153 -13.46 -3.30 5.95
CA ASP A 153 -14.31 -4.26 5.25
C ASP A 153 -13.57 -5.24 4.31
N LEU A 154 -12.27 -5.47 4.52
CA LEU A 154 -11.50 -6.43 3.72
C LEU A 154 -11.76 -7.85 4.22
N THR A 155 -12.44 -8.66 3.43
CA THR A 155 -12.62 -10.09 3.72
C THR A 155 -11.42 -10.91 3.21
N LEU A 156 -11.12 -12.03 3.86
CA LEU A 156 -10.03 -12.94 3.47
C LEU A 156 -10.30 -13.77 2.21
N GLU A 157 -11.37 -13.48 1.46
CA GLU A 157 -11.74 -14.29 0.29
C GLU A 157 -10.70 -14.31 -0.82
N PHE A 158 -9.87 -13.28 -0.92
CA PHE A 158 -8.78 -13.22 -1.89
C PHE A 158 -7.70 -14.29 -1.66
N LEU A 159 -7.69 -14.91 -0.48
CA LEU A 159 -6.81 -16.04 -0.11
C LEU A 159 -7.42 -17.41 -0.47
N LYS A 160 -8.65 -17.47 -1.00
CA LYS A 160 -9.29 -18.72 -1.46
C LYS A 160 -8.41 -19.59 -2.38
N PRO A 161 -7.56 -19.04 -3.28
CA PRO A 161 -6.66 -19.86 -4.10
C PRO A 161 -5.64 -20.69 -3.31
N LEU A 162 -5.40 -20.37 -2.03
CA LEU A 162 -4.52 -21.13 -1.14
C LEU A 162 -5.21 -22.36 -0.52
N LEU A 163 -6.53 -22.49 -0.69
CA LEU A 163 -7.35 -23.53 -0.06
C LEU A 163 -7.45 -24.76 -0.98
N ASP A 164 -7.43 -25.96 -0.39
CA ASP A 164 -7.89 -27.18 -1.07
C ASP A 164 -9.43 -27.26 -1.06
N GLU A 165 -10.00 -28.25 -1.78
CA GLU A 165 -11.46 -28.42 -1.92
C GLU A 165 -12.20 -28.62 -0.57
N TYR A 166 -11.48 -29.02 0.48
CA TYR A 166 -12.06 -29.35 1.78
C TYR A 166 -11.71 -28.32 2.87
N SER A 167 -11.02 -27.24 2.52
CA SER A 167 -10.59 -26.22 3.46
C SER A 167 -11.54 -25.02 3.46
N GLU A 168 -11.77 -24.46 4.64
CA GLU A 168 -12.57 -23.25 4.85
C GLU A 168 -11.66 -22.14 5.35
N LEU A 169 -11.80 -20.94 4.78
CA LEU A 169 -11.15 -19.72 5.29
C LEU A 169 -12.13 -18.55 5.20
N SER A 170 -12.43 -17.95 6.35
CA SER A 170 -13.19 -16.72 6.44
C SER A 170 -12.59 -15.81 7.50
N GLY A 171 -12.79 -14.50 7.38
CA GLY A 171 -12.33 -13.53 8.36
C GLY A 171 -12.35 -12.14 7.77
N GLN A 172 -12.23 -11.15 8.63
CA GLN A 172 -12.24 -9.73 8.25
C GLN A 172 -11.01 -9.03 8.78
N VAL A 173 -10.37 -8.26 7.91
CA VAL A 173 -9.21 -7.45 8.21
C VAL A 173 -9.60 -5.98 8.23
N SER A 174 -9.19 -5.28 9.26
CA SER A 174 -9.32 -3.82 9.35
C SER A 174 -8.08 -3.21 9.96
N SER A 175 -7.82 -1.94 9.66
CA SER A 175 -6.68 -1.23 10.23
C SER A 175 -6.93 0.27 10.28
N ARG A 176 -6.37 0.91 11.30
CA ARG A 176 -6.23 2.37 11.39
C ARG A 176 -4.86 2.68 11.93
N LEU A 177 -4.02 3.28 11.11
CA LEU A 177 -2.64 3.61 11.42
C LEU A 177 -2.40 5.10 11.20
N SER A 178 -1.67 5.73 12.12
CA SER A 178 -1.05 7.03 11.92
C SER A 178 0.46 6.87 11.85
N VAL A 179 1.12 7.71 11.07
CA VAL A 179 2.58 7.72 10.92
C VAL A 179 3.07 9.15 11.12
N ASP A 180 3.98 9.33 12.07
CA ASP A 180 4.63 10.60 12.37
C ASP A 180 6.16 10.49 12.23
N GLY A 181 6.89 11.58 12.49
CA GLY A 181 8.35 11.59 12.49
C GLY A 181 8.91 12.14 11.17
N SER A 182 9.82 11.39 10.55
CA SER A 182 10.49 11.78 9.30
C SER A 182 10.36 10.69 8.24
N LEU A 183 10.61 11.02 6.97
CA LEU A 183 10.69 10.00 5.91
C LEU A 183 11.79 8.95 6.16
N ALA A 184 12.83 9.29 6.91
CA ALA A 184 13.93 8.37 7.22
C ALA A 184 13.63 7.51 8.47
N GLU A 185 12.90 8.06 9.43
CA GLU A 185 12.57 7.44 10.71
C GLU A 185 11.06 7.58 11.00
N PRO A 186 10.20 6.86 10.25
CA PRO A 186 8.76 6.92 10.44
C PRO A 186 8.36 6.19 11.73
N GLN A 187 7.48 6.81 12.51
CA GLN A 187 6.94 6.27 13.76
C GLN A 187 5.49 5.90 13.57
N VAL A 188 5.18 4.59 13.58
CA VAL A 188 3.85 4.07 13.29
C VAL A 188 3.06 3.85 14.57
N GLN A 189 1.81 4.29 14.59
CA GLN A 189 0.90 4.11 15.72
C GLN A 189 -0.46 3.63 15.24
N GLY A 190 -1.19 2.91 16.08
CA GLY A 190 -2.54 2.42 15.75
C GLY A 190 -2.61 0.90 15.72
N GLU A 191 -3.60 0.37 15.02
CA GLU A 191 -3.93 -1.05 15.11
C GLU A 191 -4.22 -1.69 13.75
N PHE A 192 -3.85 -2.95 13.64
CA PHE A 192 -4.32 -3.89 12.63
C PHE A 192 -5.11 -4.99 13.34
N ARG A 193 -6.29 -5.32 12.84
CA ARG A 193 -7.19 -6.30 13.45
C ARG A 193 -7.60 -7.34 12.44
N LEU A 194 -7.51 -8.61 12.84
CA LEU A 194 -8.14 -9.74 12.18
C LEU A 194 -9.25 -10.24 13.09
N ALA A 195 -10.49 -10.19 12.61
CA ALA A 195 -11.67 -10.58 13.37
C ALA A 195 -12.40 -11.76 12.71
N ASP A 196 -13.08 -12.54 13.55
CA ASP A 196 -13.92 -13.67 13.14
C ASP A 196 -13.21 -14.66 12.20
N LEU A 197 -11.90 -14.86 12.40
CA LEU A 197 -11.14 -15.81 11.59
C LEU A 197 -11.68 -17.22 11.84
N ARG A 198 -12.01 -17.93 10.76
CA ARG A 198 -12.29 -19.36 10.77
C ARG A 198 -11.39 -20.06 9.79
N VAL A 199 -10.81 -21.17 10.22
CA VAL A 199 -9.95 -22.01 9.40
C VAL A 199 -10.35 -23.45 9.64
N LYS A 200 -10.64 -24.20 8.58
CA LYS A 200 -10.81 -25.65 8.65
C LYS A 200 -9.97 -26.35 7.60
N GLY A 201 -9.59 -27.58 7.88
CA GLY A 201 -8.80 -28.40 6.96
C GLY A 201 -7.29 -28.27 7.21
N LYS A 202 -6.48 -28.49 6.18
CA LYS A 202 -5.02 -28.70 6.33
C LYS A 202 -4.19 -27.44 6.54
N LEU A 203 -4.83 -26.27 6.51
CA LEU A 203 -4.17 -24.97 6.64
C LEU A 203 -3.72 -24.67 8.07
N ALA A 204 -4.31 -25.36 9.05
CA ALA A 204 -3.96 -25.21 10.45
C ALA A 204 -3.77 -26.60 11.10
N PRO A 205 -2.94 -26.70 12.15
CA PRO A 205 -2.75 -27.96 12.89
C PRO A 205 -4.01 -28.48 13.61
N THR A 206 -5.01 -27.62 13.80
CA THR A 206 -6.36 -27.94 14.27
C THR A 206 -7.34 -26.94 13.67
N ASP A 207 -8.63 -27.29 13.65
CA ASP A 207 -9.68 -26.38 13.20
C ASP A 207 -9.75 -25.15 14.13
N ILE A 208 -9.89 -23.97 13.53
CA ILE A 208 -10.10 -22.70 14.20
C ILE A 208 -11.57 -22.31 14.01
N GLU A 209 -12.36 -22.40 15.09
CA GLU A 209 -13.78 -22.05 15.07
C GLU A 209 -14.03 -20.54 15.07
N GLN A 210 -13.12 -19.81 15.72
CA GLN A 210 -13.08 -18.35 15.80
C GLN A 210 -11.69 -17.91 16.25
N ALA A 211 -11.09 -16.92 15.60
CA ALA A 211 -9.96 -16.20 16.16
C ALA A 211 -10.06 -14.70 15.93
N ASP A 212 -9.65 -13.96 16.95
CA ASP A 212 -9.57 -12.51 16.95
C ASP A 212 -8.15 -12.11 17.34
N LEU A 213 -7.45 -11.41 16.45
CA LEU A 213 -6.08 -10.93 16.63
C LEU A 213 -6.02 -9.41 16.52
N VAL A 214 -5.31 -8.77 17.44
CA VAL A 214 -5.05 -7.34 17.45
C VAL A 214 -3.55 -7.13 17.48
N LEU A 215 -3.01 -6.47 16.46
CA LEU A 215 -1.63 -6.02 16.40
C LEU A 215 -1.60 -4.51 16.62
N SER A 216 -1.04 -4.08 17.75
CA SER A 216 -0.95 -2.69 18.17
C SER A 216 0.44 -2.13 17.94
N PHE A 217 0.55 -1.06 17.16
CA PHE A 217 1.80 -0.37 16.84
C PHE A 217 2.03 0.83 17.77
N ARG A 218 3.25 0.98 18.27
CA ARG A 218 3.70 2.10 19.13
C ARG A 218 5.11 2.54 18.76
N GLY A 219 5.22 3.36 17.72
CA GLY A 219 6.49 3.78 17.14
C GLY A 219 7.18 2.61 16.44
N GLU A 220 8.31 2.18 16.98
CA GLU A 220 9.17 1.11 16.45
C GLU A 220 8.92 -0.24 17.13
N ARG A 221 7.78 -0.40 17.78
CA ARG A 221 7.38 -1.62 18.48
C ARG A 221 5.96 -2.01 18.10
N ALA A 222 5.68 -3.30 18.16
CA ALA A 222 4.32 -3.83 18.09
C ALA A 222 4.06 -4.89 19.17
N GLU A 223 2.81 -4.97 19.59
CA GLU A 223 2.29 -5.97 20.49
C GLU A 223 1.13 -6.69 19.80
N LEU A 224 1.19 -8.02 19.79
CA LEU A 224 0.15 -8.90 19.26
C LEU A 224 -0.61 -9.49 20.44
N GLU A 225 -1.93 -9.32 20.47
CA GLU A 225 -2.83 -10.05 21.35
C GLU A 225 -3.77 -10.88 20.50
N GLY A 226 -4.00 -12.12 20.88
CA GLY A 226 -4.87 -13.01 20.12
C GLY A 226 -5.62 -14.01 20.98
N LEU A 227 -6.87 -14.25 20.61
CA LEU A 227 -7.70 -15.31 21.16
C LEU A 227 -8.12 -16.24 20.04
N VAL A 228 -7.78 -17.52 20.15
CA VAL A 228 -8.12 -18.56 19.17
C VAL A 228 -8.95 -19.62 19.88
N LYS A 229 -10.15 -19.87 19.37
CA LYS A 229 -11.04 -20.95 19.80
C LYS A 229 -10.90 -22.12 18.84
N THR A 230 -10.67 -23.28 19.41
CA THR A 230 -10.57 -24.57 18.72
C THR A 230 -11.59 -25.53 19.34
N PRO A 231 -11.95 -26.63 18.67
CA PRO A 231 -12.83 -27.64 19.26
C PRO A 231 -12.30 -28.22 20.59
N GLU A 232 -10.97 -28.24 20.76
CA GLU A 232 -10.31 -28.81 21.93
C GLU A 232 -10.13 -27.82 23.09
N GLY A 233 -10.30 -26.52 22.88
CA GLY A 233 -10.10 -25.49 23.89
C GLY A 233 -9.69 -24.13 23.34
N GLN A 234 -9.23 -23.26 24.24
CA GLN A 234 -8.82 -21.90 23.91
C GLN A 234 -7.30 -21.75 23.89
N ILE A 235 -6.80 -20.96 22.94
CA ILE A 235 -5.40 -20.53 22.86
C ILE A 235 -5.37 -19.00 22.97
N GLU A 236 -4.49 -18.52 23.82
CA GLU A 236 -4.11 -17.12 23.95
C GLU A 236 -2.73 -16.92 23.32
N LEU A 237 -2.61 -15.86 22.53
CA LEU A 237 -1.39 -15.45 21.85
C LEU A 237 -0.97 -14.08 22.39
N VAL A 238 0.28 -13.98 22.83
CA VAL A 238 0.89 -12.69 23.23
C VAL A 238 2.23 -12.58 22.53
N GLY A 239 2.37 -11.60 21.65
CA GLY A 239 3.61 -11.37 20.90
C GLY A 239 4.14 -9.96 21.11
N LEU A 240 5.46 -9.82 21.03
CA LEU A 240 6.15 -8.54 21.06
C LEU A 240 7.13 -8.50 19.90
N ALA A 241 7.18 -7.37 19.20
CA ALA A 241 8.15 -7.10 18.14
C ALA A 241 8.77 -5.72 18.35
N ASN A 242 10.06 -5.60 18.04
CA ASN A 242 10.83 -4.37 18.16
C ASN A 242 11.80 -4.26 16.97
N TRP A 243 11.72 -3.13 16.26
CA TRP A 243 12.60 -2.82 15.12
C TRP A 243 13.22 -1.43 15.24
N GLN A 244 13.47 -0.98 16.48
CA GLN A 244 14.26 0.23 16.76
C GLN A 244 15.61 0.22 16.03
N ASP A 245 16.20 -0.95 15.87
CA ASP A 245 17.28 -1.21 14.92
C ASP A 245 16.78 -2.16 13.83
N LEU A 246 16.54 -1.66 12.62
CA LEU A 246 16.10 -2.48 11.48
C LEU A 246 17.11 -3.59 11.11
N ALA A 247 18.39 -3.42 11.44
CA ALA A 247 19.41 -4.44 11.21
C ALA A 247 19.43 -5.53 12.29
N ALA A 248 18.87 -5.26 13.47
CA ALA A 248 18.85 -6.15 14.63
C ALA A 248 17.44 -6.26 15.25
N TRP A 249 16.42 -6.32 14.40
CA TRP A 249 15.04 -6.45 14.84
C TRP A 249 14.81 -7.78 15.58
N ASP A 250 13.93 -7.75 16.57
CA ASP A 250 13.56 -8.92 17.36
C ASP A 250 12.03 -9.08 17.46
N ALA A 251 11.60 -10.34 17.56
CA ALA A 251 10.22 -10.66 17.83
C ALA A 251 10.12 -11.93 18.68
N SER A 252 9.10 -11.98 19.53
CA SER A 252 8.77 -13.12 20.38
C SER A 252 7.27 -13.36 20.36
N LEU A 253 6.88 -14.62 20.50
CA LEU A 253 5.49 -15.04 20.59
C LEU A 253 5.37 -16.07 21.71
N ALA A 254 4.55 -15.74 22.71
CA ALA A 254 4.10 -16.65 23.73
C ALA A 254 2.72 -17.21 23.34
N VAL A 255 2.57 -18.51 23.51
CA VAL A 255 1.33 -19.25 23.24
C VAL A 255 0.96 -19.99 24.52
N SER A 256 -0.22 -19.70 25.05
CA SER A 256 -0.76 -20.39 26.22
C SER A 256 -2.16 -20.91 25.91
N GLY A 257 -2.52 -22.08 26.41
CA GLY A 257 -3.83 -22.64 26.15
C GLY A 257 -4.04 -23.97 26.85
N ASP A 258 -5.20 -24.55 26.61
CA ASP A 258 -5.56 -25.86 27.12
C ASP A 258 -4.66 -26.98 26.55
N GLN A 259 -4.80 -28.22 27.05
CA GLN A 259 -4.13 -29.37 26.43
C GLN A 259 -4.75 -29.67 25.06
N LEU A 260 -4.07 -29.24 24.00
CA LEU A 260 -4.53 -29.38 22.62
C LEU A 260 -3.83 -30.56 21.92
N LYS A 261 -4.59 -31.31 21.12
CA LYS A 261 -4.02 -32.27 20.17
C LYS A 261 -3.78 -31.57 18.85
N LEU A 262 -2.52 -31.26 18.56
CA LEU A 262 -2.13 -30.65 17.28
C LEU A 262 -1.78 -31.73 16.26
N GLN A 263 -2.32 -31.63 15.05
CA GLN A 263 -1.84 -32.39 13.90
C GLN A 263 -0.78 -31.57 13.19
N ILE A 264 0.49 -31.89 13.42
CA ILE A 264 1.59 -31.24 12.71
C ILE A 264 1.70 -31.90 11.33
N PRO A 265 1.48 -31.18 10.21
CA PRO A 265 1.74 -31.73 8.90
C PRO A 265 3.23 -32.08 8.79
N GLN A 266 3.54 -33.31 8.39
CA GLN A 266 4.93 -33.69 8.13
C GLN A 266 5.43 -32.90 6.93
N ALA A 267 6.58 -32.23 7.06
CA ALA A 267 7.25 -31.64 5.93
C ALA A 267 7.69 -32.77 4.99
N GLU A 268 7.27 -32.71 3.72
CA GLU A 268 7.83 -33.54 2.63
C GLU A 268 9.18 -32.99 2.16
#